data_AF-A0A0E4C2X8-F1
#
_entry.id   AF-A0A0E4C2X8-F1
#
_cell.length_a   1.000
_cell.length_b   1.000
_cell.length_c   1.000
_cell.angle_alpha   90.00
_cell.angle_beta   90.00
_cell.angle_gamma   90.00
#
_symmetry.space_group_name_H-M   'P 1'
#
loop_
_entity.id
_entity.type
_entity.pdbx_description
1 polymer ?
#
loop_
_entity_poly.entity_id
_entity_poly.type
_entity_poly.pdbx_seq_one_letter_code
_entity_poly.pdbx_strand_id
1 'polypeptide(L)' 'SQGYGTLYFIFGAIAGVMGTCFSVLIRMELARPGDQILGGNHQLYNVLITAQAFIMIF' A
#
# COMPACT_ATOMS: atom_id res chain seq x y z
N SER A 1 26.76 -4.63 -18.32
CA SER A 1 25.42 -5.22 -18.09
C SER A 1 25.00 -5.28 -16.61
N GLN A 2 25.77 -4.76 -15.64
CA GLN A 2 25.50 -4.97 -14.20
C GLN A 2 24.63 -3.89 -13.49
N GLY A 3 24.24 -2.81 -14.18
CA GLY A 3 23.54 -1.68 -13.54
C GLY A 3 22.02 -1.86 -13.39
N TYR A 4 21.37 -2.55 -14.34
CA TYR A 4 19.92 -2.65 -14.38
C TYR A 4 19.35 -3.52 -13.24
N GLY A 5 20.08 -4.57 -12.83
CA GLY A 5 19.60 -5.49 -11.78
C GLY A 5 19.47 -4.87 -10.38
N THR A 6 20.34 -3.94 -10.01
CA THR A 6 20.27 -3.23 -8.71
C THR A 6 19.04 -2.31 -8.63
N LEU A 7 18.72 -1.61 -9.73
CA LEU A 7 17.55 -0.74 -9.79
C LEU A 7 16.25 -1.54 -9.65
N TYR A 8 16.12 -2.69 -10.34
CA TYR A 8 14.95 -3.57 -10.19
C TYR A 8 14.82 -4.15 -8.77
N PHE A 9 15.94 -4.52 -8.15
CA PHE A 9 15.93 -5.03 -6.78
C PHE A 9 15.48 -3.97 -5.77
N ILE A 10 15.97 -2.74 -5.90
CA ILE A 10 15.57 -1.61 -5.04
C ILE A 10 14.10 -1.25 -5.27
N PHE A 11 13.64 -1.24 -6.52
CA PHE A 11 12.25 -0.96 -6.85
C PHE A 11 11.30 -2.00 -6.24
N GLY A 12 11.64 -3.29 -6.35
CA GLY A 12 10.89 -4.38 -5.74
C GLY A 12 10.90 -4.34 -4.21
N ALA A 13 12.04 -3.99 -3.59
CA ALA A 13 12.14 -3.82 -2.14
C ALA A 13 11.25 -2.67 -1.64
N ILE A 14 11.23 -1.53 -2.34
CA ILE A 14 10.38 -0.37 -2.00
C ILE A 14 8.89 -0.71 -2.21
N ALA A 15 8.54 -1.40 -3.31
CA ALA A 15 7.17 -1.86 -3.57
C ALA A 15 6.66 -2.80 -2.47
N GLY A 16 7.49 -3.74 -2.02
CA GLY A 16 7.16 -4.65 -0.91
C GLY A 16 6.94 -3.95 0.43
N VAL A 17 7.78 -2.96 0.77
CA VAL A 17 7.62 -2.18 2.01
C VAL A 17 6.37 -1.29 1.95
N MET A 18 6.13 -0.61 0.83
CA MET A 18 4.91 0.18 0.60
C MET A 18 3.66 -0.69 0.71
N GLY A 19 3.67 -1.88 0.10
CA GLY A 19 2.59 -2.86 0.22
C GLY A 19 2.35 -3.33 1.66
N THR A 20 3.40 -3.46 2.47
CA THR A 20 3.27 -3.92 3.86
C THR A 20 2.70 -2.83 4.77
N CYS A 21 3.23 -1.60 4.68
CA CYS A 21 2.71 -0.44 5.43
C CYS A 21 1.21 -0.26 5.23
N PHE A 22 0.79 -0.48 3.99
CA PHE A 22 -0.58 -0.31 3.58
C PHE A 22 -1.51 -1.43 4.09
N SER A 23 -1.06 -2.68 4.06
CA SER A 23 -1.77 -3.78 4.69
C SER A 23 -2.03 -3.50 6.17
N VAL A 24 -1.04 -2.90 6.86
CA VAL A 24 -1.19 -2.47 8.26
C VAL A 24 -2.19 -1.31 8.39
N LEU A 25 -2.17 -0.31 7.50
CA LEU A 25 -3.15 0.79 7.49
C LEU A 25 -4.59 0.28 7.37
N ILE A 26 -4.86 -0.65 6.43
CA ILE A 26 -6.18 -1.28 6.29
C ILE A 26 -6.54 -2.05 7.56
N ARG A 27 -5.59 -2.75 8.17
CA ARG A 27 -5.84 -3.50 9.41
C ARG A 27 -6.16 -2.58 10.58
N MET A 28 -5.52 -1.42 10.69
CA MET A 28 -5.82 -0.42 11.71
C MET A 28 -7.19 0.21 11.50
N GLU A 29 -7.58 0.48 10.25
CA GLU A 29 -8.90 0.96 9.88
C GLU A 29 -10.00 -0.08 10.20
N LEU A 30 -9.77 -1.35 9.92
CA LEU A 30 -10.73 -2.43 10.19
C LEU A 30 -10.80 -2.81 11.69
N ALA A 31 -9.72 -2.61 12.46
CA ALA A 31 -9.65 -2.95 13.87
C ALA A 31 -10.39 -1.97 14.80
N ARG A 32 -10.81 -0.80 14.31
CA ARG A 32 -11.61 0.18 15.06
C ARG A 32 -12.87 0.58 14.28
N PRO A 33 -13.99 -0.17 14.44
CA PRO A 33 -15.25 0.13 13.77
C PRO A 33 -15.99 1.23 14.53
N GLY A 34 -15.48 2.46 14.52
CA GLY A 34 -16.05 3.51 15.37
C GLY A 34 -15.85 4.96 14.98
N ASP A 35 -14.72 5.35 14.40
CA ASP A 35 -14.53 6.75 13.95
C ASP A 35 -13.32 6.76 13.02
N GLN A 36 -13.64 6.55 11.75
CA GLN A 36 -12.68 6.24 10.71
C GLN A 36 -11.82 7.49 10.45
N ILE A 37 -10.50 7.33 10.24
CA ILE A 37 -9.54 8.42 9.98
C ILE A 37 -9.98 9.33 8.79
N LEU A 38 -11.01 8.92 8.04
CA LEU A 38 -11.59 9.54 6.88
C LEU A 38 -13.03 10.10 7.04
N GLY A 39 -13.66 10.04 8.21
CA GLY A 39 -15.00 10.61 8.45
C GLY A 39 -16.09 10.11 7.50
N GLY A 40 -16.02 8.85 7.05
CA GLY A 40 -16.95 8.26 6.08
C GLY A 40 -16.51 8.35 4.60
N ASN A 41 -15.27 8.78 4.32
CA ASN A 41 -14.74 8.89 2.97
C ASN A 41 -14.30 7.52 2.39
N HIS A 42 -15.26 6.62 2.14
CA HIS A 42 -15.03 5.33 1.49
C HIS A 42 -14.31 5.44 0.13
N GLN A 43 -14.40 6.60 -0.53
CA GLN A 43 -13.75 6.85 -1.82
C GLN A 43 -12.23 6.87 -1.68
N LEU A 44 -11.68 7.57 -0.67
CA LEU A 44 -10.23 7.54 -0.48
C LEU A 44 -9.76 6.18 0.02
N TYR A 45 -10.49 5.49 0.90
CA TYR A 45 -10.16 4.12 1.29
C TYR A 45 -10.05 3.19 0.07
N ASN A 46 -11.03 3.26 -0.85
CA ASN A 46 -11.03 2.43 -2.05
C ASN A 46 -9.89 2.81 -3.02
N VAL A 47 -9.60 4.10 -3.20
CA VAL A 47 -8.45 4.55 -4.02
C VAL A 47 -7.14 4.07 -3.44
N LEU A 48 -7.00 4.17 -2.11
CA LEU A 48 -5.82 3.79 -1.39
C LEU A 48 -5.62 2.25 -1.59
N ILE A 49 -6.58 1.38 -1.25
CA ILE A 49 -6.43 -0.09 -1.36
C ILE A 49 -6.16 -0.53 -2.81
N THR A 50 -6.76 0.15 -3.79
CA THR A 50 -6.50 -0.12 -5.21
C THR A 50 -5.07 0.28 -5.60
N ALA A 51 -4.55 1.39 -5.08
CA ALA A 51 -3.16 1.79 -5.30
C ALA A 51 -2.15 0.81 -4.70
N GLN A 52 -2.45 0.23 -3.53
CA GLN A 52 -1.63 -0.83 -2.95
C GLN A 52 -1.63 -2.09 -3.81
N ALA A 53 -2.81 -2.54 -4.25
CA ALA A 53 -2.93 -3.71 -5.12
C ALA A 53 -2.15 -3.51 -6.43
N PHE A 54 -2.13 -2.29 -6.96
CA PHE A 54 -1.33 -1.94 -8.15
C PHE A 54 0.17 -2.06 -7.89
N ILE A 55 0.68 -1.54 -6.76
CA ILE A 55 2.11 -1.60 -6.37
C ILE A 55 2.58 -3.05 -6.09
N MET A 56 1.68 -3.93 -5.68
CA MET A 56 2.00 -5.35 -5.45
C MET A 56 2.06 -6.17 -6.75
N ILE A 57 1.38 -5.74 -7.81
CA ILE A 57 1.28 -6.47 -9.08
C ILE A 57 2.28 -5.93 -10.13
N PHE A 58 2.53 -4.62 -10.15
CA PHE A 58 3.46 -3.94 -11.06
C PHE A 58 4.83 -3.74 -10.42
#